data_AF-A0A8T5JC25-F1
#
_entry.id   AF-A0A8T5JC25-F1
#
_cell.length_a   1.000
_cell.length_b   1.000
_cell.length_c   1.000
_cell.angle_alpha   90.00
_cell.angle_beta   90.00
_cell.angle_gamma   90.00
#
_symmetry.space_group_name_H-M   'P 1'
#
loop_
_entity.id
_entity.type
_entity.pdbx_description
1 polymer ?
#
loop_
_entity_poly.entity_id
_entity_poly.type
_entity_poly.pdbx_seq_one_letter_code
_entity_poly.pdbx_strand_id
1 'polypeptide(L)'
;MSKSYVRIYGPPLMKAIKSLEGVAVEMANKTEVKFSHKCVPYPTRMQSDKNDWNSYLKNMQNTYKDCYEPEKLISDAAMTLGEYDFVFEWTSKPSLKKIEDLIERVDEALAKVGVMYTMTTE
;
A
#
# COMPACT_ATOMS: atom_id res chain seq x y z
N MET A 1 6.23 -13.69 -3.11
CA MET A 1 5.88 -12.25 -3.13
C MET A 1 6.10 -11.78 -4.54
N SER A 2 5.14 -11.07 -5.11
CA SER A 2 5.23 -10.54 -6.49
C SER A 2 6.18 -9.34 -6.51
N LYS A 3 6.97 -9.22 -7.58
CA LYS A 3 8.02 -8.20 -7.72
C LYS A 3 7.89 -7.50 -9.06
N SER A 4 8.15 -6.20 -9.08
CA SER A 4 8.23 -5.43 -10.33
C SER A 4 9.64 -4.89 -10.47
N TYR A 5 10.31 -5.30 -11.54
CA TYR A 5 11.69 -4.94 -11.84
C TYR A 5 11.69 -3.82 -12.88
N VAL A 6 12.51 -2.81 -12.65
CA VAL A 6 12.74 -1.69 -13.58
C VAL A 6 14.19 -1.71 -14.01
N ARG A 7 14.40 -1.63 -15.33
CA ARG A 7 15.70 -1.46 -15.95
C ARG A 7 15.74 -0.13 -16.69
N ILE A 8 16.77 0.67 -16.41
CA ILE A 8 16.90 2.04 -16.85
C ILE A 8 17.96 2.11 -17.96
N TYR A 9 17.70 2.87 -19.00
CA TYR A 9 18.59 3.06 -20.14
C TYR A 9 18.89 4.53 -20.40
N GLY A 10 20.17 4.88 -20.36
CA GLY A 10 20.68 6.20 -20.67
C GLY A 10 21.08 7.02 -19.43
N PRO A 11 21.86 8.11 -19.62
CA PRO A 11 22.19 9.03 -18.55
C PRO A 11 21.06 10.06 -18.35
N PRO A 12 20.81 10.58 -17.13
CA PRO A 12 21.50 10.33 -15.86
C PRO A 12 20.83 9.26 -14.96
N LEU A 13 21.48 8.10 -14.81
CA LEU A 13 21.00 6.96 -14.00
C LEU A 13 20.72 7.32 -12.53
N MET A 14 21.63 8.02 -11.87
CA MET A 14 21.48 8.37 -10.46
C MET A 14 20.28 9.29 -10.17
N LYS A 15 19.90 10.15 -11.13
CA LYS A 15 18.70 10.98 -10.97
C LYS A 15 17.43 10.14 -11.16
N ALA A 16 17.46 9.21 -12.11
CA ALA A 16 16.35 8.29 -12.36
C ALA A 16 16.08 7.37 -11.14
N ILE A 17 17.14 6.83 -10.52
CA ILE A 17 17.01 6.01 -9.32
C ILE A 17 16.38 6.82 -8.17
N LYS A 18 16.86 8.05 -7.92
CA LYS A 18 16.27 8.93 -6.90
C LYS A 18 14.79 9.27 -7.16
N SER A 19 14.40 9.43 -8.43
CA SER A 19 12.99 9.64 -8.76
C SER A 19 12.14 8.39 -8.49
N LEU A 20 12.67 7.19 -8.74
CA LEU A 20 11.99 5.93 -8.45
C LEU A 20 11.87 5.68 -6.93
N GLU A 21 12.89 6.04 -6.15
CA GLU A 21 12.81 6.05 -4.68
C GLU A 21 11.67 6.95 -4.19
N GLY A 22 11.50 8.13 -4.79
CA GLY A 22 10.37 9.02 -4.50
C GLY A 22 9.02 8.36 -4.76
N VAL A 23 8.86 7.70 -5.91
CA VAL A 23 7.63 6.96 -6.27
C VAL A 23 7.36 5.83 -5.27
N ALA A 24 8.41 5.10 -4.86
CA ALA A 24 8.28 4.03 -3.88
C ALA A 24 7.75 4.54 -2.52
N VAL A 25 8.28 5.68 -2.04
CA VAL A 25 7.82 6.31 -0.80
C VAL A 25 6.37 6.77 -0.92
N GLU A 26 5.99 7.40 -2.03
CA GLU A 26 4.61 7.82 -2.26
C GLU A 26 3.62 6.66 -2.27
N MET A 27 3.99 5.55 -2.92
CA MET A 27 3.16 4.35 -2.97
C MET A 27 3.14 3.56 -1.66
N ALA A 28 4.22 3.58 -0.88
CA ALA A 28 4.24 2.98 0.46
C ALA A 28 3.33 3.72 1.46
N ASN A 29 3.16 5.04 1.27
CA ASN A 29 2.25 5.86 2.07
C ASN A 29 0.77 5.60 1.76
N LYS A 30 0.44 5.07 0.57
CA LYS A 30 -0.91 4.60 0.28
C LYS A 30 -1.16 3.31 1.05
N THR A 31 -1.95 3.40 2.12
CA THR A 31 -2.42 2.25 2.88
C THR A 31 -3.79 1.81 2.39
N GLU A 32 -3.95 0.54 2.05
CA GLU A 32 -5.26 -0.06 1.81
C GLU A 32 -5.75 -0.77 3.07
N VAL A 33 -7.06 -0.78 3.28
CA VAL A 33 -7.63 -1.59 4.35
C VAL A 33 -7.77 -3.04 3.87
N LYS A 34 -7.06 -3.97 4.51
CA LYS A 34 -7.18 -5.41 4.20
C LYS A 34 -8.38 -6.09 4.84
N PHE A 35 -8.75 -5.69 6.05
CA PHE A 35 -9.82 -6.33 6.81
C PHE A 35 -10.70 -5.31 7.50
N SER A 36 -12.02 -5.44 7.31
CA SER A 36 -13.02 -4.85 8.20
C SER A 36 -13.47 -5.91 9.19
N HIS A 37 -13.06 -5.79 10.45
CA HIS A 37 -13.56 -6.64 11.51
C HIS A 37 -14.37 -5.83 12.50
N LYS A 38 -15.45 -6.43 13.01
CA LYS A 38 -16.27 -5.83 14.06
C LYS A 38 -15.57 -6.02 15.41
N CYS A 39 -14.83 -5.01 15.86
CA CYS A 39 -14.22 -5.02 17.19
C CYS A 39 -15.27 -4.85 18.27
N VAL A 40 -15.16 -5.62 19.35
CA VAL A 40 -15.85 -5.36 20.62
C VAL A 40 -14.92 -4.52 21.49
N PRO A 41 -15.22 -3.25 21.81
CA PRO A 41 -14.38 -2.47 22.71
C PRO A 41 -14.38 -3.12 24.10
N TYR A 42 -13.23 -3.09 24.77
CA TYR A 42 -13.08 -3.65 26.11
C TYR A 42 -14.14 -3.03 27.05
N PRO A 43 -14.98 -3.84 27.73
CA PRO A 43 -16.09 -3.31 28.50
C PRO A 43 -15.54 -2.50 29.68
N THR A 44 -15.74 -1.18 29.66
CA THR A 44 -15.25 -0.28 30.72
C THR A 44 -16.17 -0.24 31.93
N ARG A 45 -17.40 -0.77 31.84
CA ARG A 45 -18.33 -0.97 32.97
C ARG A 45 -19.20 -2.20 32.74
N MET A 46 -19.07 -3.21 33.59
CA MET A 46 -20.12 -4.22 33.77
C MET A 46 -21.18 -3.61 34.69
N GLN A 47 -22.45 -3.79 34.31
CA GLN A 47 -23.69 -3.37 35.00
C GLN A 47 -24.19 -1.95 34.73
N SER A 48 -25.34 -1.89 34.06
CA SER A 48 -26.42 -0.98 34.45
C SER A 48 -27.71 -1.78 34.47
N ASP A 49 -28.37 -1.77 35.62
CA ASP A 49 -29.69 -2.33 35.84
C ASP A 49 -30.73 -1.68 34.94
N LYS A 50 -31.60 -2.55 34.39
CA LYS A 50 -33.00 -2.39 33.96
C LYS A 50 -33.24 -2.93 32.55
N ASN A 51 -34.36 -3.63 32.42
CA ASN A 51 -34.91 -4.36 31.27
C ASN A 51 -35.23 -3.48 30.03
N ASP A 52 -34.39 -2.51 29.70
CA ASP A 52 -34.56 -1.65 28.55
C ASP A 52 -33.90 -2.29 27.33
N TRP A 53 -34.65 -3.16 26.65
CA TRP A 53 -34.26 -3.83 25.41
C TRP A 53 -33.77 -2.85 24.33
N ASN A 54 -34.31 -1.63 24.29
CA ASN A 54 -33.89 -0.61 23.33
C ASN A 54 -32.49 -0.08 23.67
N SER A 55 -32.19 0.11 24.95
CA SER A 55 -30.83 0.48 25.41
C SER A 55 -29.83 -0.64 25.14
N TYR A 56 -30.23 -1.91 25.34
CA TYR A 56 -29.41 -3.08 25.03
C TYR A 56 -29.09 -3.18 23.54
N LEU A 57 -30.09 -3.08 22.66
CA LEU A 57 -29.89 -3.11 21.20
C LEU A 57 -29.02 -1.95 20.72
N LYS A 58 -29.23 -0.75 21.24
CA LYS A 58 -28.44 0.44 20.90
C LYS A 58 -26.99 0.31 21.38
N ASN A 59 -26.77 -0.25 22.56
CA ASN A 59 -25.43 -0.57 23.04
C ASN A 59 -24.79 -1.65 22.16
N MET A 60 -25.50 -2.71 21.80
CA MET A 60 -25.00 -3.77 20.91
C MET A 60 -24.58 -3.22 19.53
N GLN A 61 -25.34 -2.29 18.95
CA GLN A 61 -24.96 -1.61 17.71
C GLN A 61 -23.70 -0.74 17.89
N ASN A 62 -23.55 -0.07 19.03
CA ASN A 62 -22.33 0.69 19.37
C ASN A 62 -21.12 -0.20 19.71
N THR A 63 -21.37 -1.46 20.12
CA THR A 63 -20.34 -2.43 20.49
C THR A 63 -19.58 -2.95 19.28
N TYR A 64 -20.16 -2.95 18.08
CA TYR A 64 -19.48 -3.43 16.88
C TYR A 64 -19.02 -2.27 16.03
N LYS A 65 -17.78 -1.80 16.25
CA LYS A 65 -17.14 -0.83 15.37
C LYS A 65 -16.36 -1.55 14.28
N ASP A 66 -16.49 -1.07 13.04
CA ASP A 66 -15.63 -1.52 11.95
C ASP A 66 -14.21 -1.02 12.22
N CYS A 67 -13.33 -1.97 12.55
CA CYS A 67 -11.90 -1.76 12.67
C CYS A 67 -11.25 -2.09 11.34
N TYR A 68 -10.35 -1.21 10.92
CA TYR A 68 -9.65 -1.24 9.65
C TYR A 68 -8.16 -1.39 9.95
N GLU A 69 -7.54 -2.48 9.49
CA GLU A 69 -6.09 -2.63 9.53
C GLU A 69 -5.48 -2.08 8.22
N PRO A 70 -4.73 -0.97 8.27
CA PRO A 70 -4.07 -0.42 7.10
C PRO A 70 -2.85 -1.28 6.74
N GLU A 71 -2.76 -1.67 5.49
CA GLU A 71 -1.60 -2.33 4.93
C GLU A 71 -0.96 -1.51 3.83
N LYS A 72 0.38 -1.48 3.85
CA LYS A 72 1.18 -0.82 2.83
C LYS A 72 1.11 -1.60 1.52
N LEU A 73 0.98 -0.89 0.41
CA LEU A 73 0.98 -1.49 -0.93
C LEU A 73 2.35 -2.07 -1.32
N ILE A 74 3.42 -1.36 -0.97
CA ILE A 74 4.80 -1.74 -1.25
C ILE A 74 5.49 -2.07 0.07
N SER A 75 6.10 -3.25 0.15
CA SER A 75 6.81 -3.72 1.34
C SER A 75 8.22 -3.15 1.42
N ASP A 76 8.93 -3.12 0.29
CA ASP A 76 10.28 -2.57 0.17
C ASP A 76 10.55 -2.13 -1.28
N ALA A 77 11.50 -1.21 -1.44
CA ALA A 77 12.01 -0.83 -2.75
C ALA A 77 13.52 -0.60 -2.65
N ALA A 78 14.27 -1.36 -3.44
CA ALA A 78 15.73 -1.40 -3.31
C ALA A 78 16.42 -1.39 -4.67
N MET A 79 17.63 -0.84 -4.67
CA MET A 79 18.58 -0.94 -5.77
C MET A 79 19.18 -2.35 -5.76
N THR A 80 19.04 -3.09 -6.85
CA THR A 80 19.61 -4.43 -6.97
C THR A 80 20.95 -4.38 -7.69
N LEU A 81 21.94 -5.13 -7.20
CA LEU A 81 23.16 -5.44 -7.94
C LEU A 81 22.83 -6.61 -8.88
N GLY A 82 22.64 -6.35 -10.18
CA GLY A 82 22.24 -7.37 -11.14
C GLY A 82 21.82 -6.80 -12.50
N GLU A 83 20.89 -7.48 -13.18
CA GLU A 83 20.39 -7.08 -14.50
C GLU A 83 19.38 -5.91 -14.46
N TYR A 84 18.80 -5.64 -13.29
CA TYR A 84 17.81 -4.61 -13.06
C TYR A 84 18.36 -3.57 -12.09
N ASP A 85 17.98 -2.30 -12.29
CA ASP A 85 18.49 -1.18 -11.50
C ASP A 85 17.63 -0.93 -10.26
N PHE A 86 16.33 -1.21 -10.32
CA PHE A 86 15.39 -0.95 -9.23
C PHE A 86 14.29 -2.01 -9.13
N VAL A 87 13.89 -2.37 -7.92
CA VAL A 87 12.84 -3.37 -7.67
C VAL A 87 11.79 -2.82 -6.71
N PHE A 88 10.52 -3.00 -7.07
CA PHE A 88 9.37 -2.80 -6.19
C PHE A 88 8.88 -4.15 -5.67
N GLU A 89 8.89 -4.32 -4.35
CA GLU A 89 8.35 -5.51 -3.70
C GLU A 89 6.92 -5.25 -3.23
N TRP A 90 5.98 -6.08 -3.69
CA TRP A 90 4.58 -5.95 -3.31
C TRP A 90 4.26 -6.81 -2.08
N THR A 91 3.52 -6.24 -1.13
CA THR A 91 3.05 -6.95 0.07
C THR A 91 2.12 -8.11 -0.26
N SER A 92 1.37 -8.01 -1.36
CA SER A 92 0.45 -9.03 -1.85
C SER A 92 0.36 -9.00 -3.38
N LYS A 93 -0.21 -10.04 -4.00
CA LYS A 93 -0.34 -10.10 -5.46
C LYS A 93 -1.12 -8.86 -5.97
N PRO A 94 -0.50 -7.96 -6.76
CA PRO A 94 -1.17 -6.76 -7.23
C PRO A 94 -2.26 -7.11 -8.25
N SER A 95 -3.29 -6.26 -8.30
CA SER A 95 -4.25 -6.28 -9.39
C SER A 95 -3.70 -5.51 -10.60
N LEU A 96 -4.23 -5.79 -11.80
CA LEU A 96 -3.81 -5.08 -13.02
C LEU A 96 -3.91 -3.56 -12.88
N LYS A 97 -4.97 -3.05 -12.24
CA LYS A 97 -5.14 -1.62 -11.95
C LYS A 97 -4.03 -1.02 -11.09
N LYS A 98 -3.47 -1.79 -10.15
CA LYS A 98 -2.35 -1.34 -9.30
C LYS A 98 -1.05 -1.28 -10.08
N ILE A 99 -0.87 -2.22 -11.01
CA ILE A 99 0.28 -2.22 -11.92
C ILE A 99 0.18 -1.01 -12.86
N GLU A 100 -1.01 -0.72 -13.39
CA GLU A 100 -1.27 0.46 -14.22
C GLU A 100 -0.98 1.78 -13.46
N ASP A 101 -1.46 1.95 -12.21
CA ASP A 101 -1.14 3.13 -11.37
C ASP A 101 0.36 3.24 -11.09
N LEU A 102 1.07 2.12 -10.92
CA LEU A 102 2.53 2.12 -10.76
C LEU A 102 3.23 2.56 -12.05
N ILE A 103 2.81 2.08 -13.22
CA ILE A 103 3.36 2.49 -14.52
C ILE A 103 3.18 3.99 -14.74
N GLU A 104 1.97 4.51 -14.51
CA GLU A 104 1.66 5.93 -14.70
C GLU A 104 2.56 6.84 -13.83
N ARG A 105 2.76 6.47 -12.56
CA ARG A 105 3.64 7.22 -11.65
C ARG A 105 5.11 7.16 -12.07
N VAL A 106 5.56 6.00 -12.52
CA VAL A 106 6.93 5.83 -13.01
C VAL A 106 7.15 6.64 -14.27
N ASP A 107 6.19 6.65 -15.20
CA ASP A 107 6.23 7.48 -16.41
C ASP A 107 6.33 8.97 -16.08
N GLU A 108 5.48 9.48 -15.19
CA GLU A 108 5.52 10.89 -14.77
C GLU A 108 6.86 11.28 -14.10
N ALA A 109 7.43 10.37 -13.31
CA ALA A 109 8.68 10.58 -12.61
C ALA A 109 9.88 10.58 -13.59
N LEU A 110 9.93 9.61 -14.50
CA LEU A 110 11.03 9.43 -15.45
C LEU A 110 10.96 10.40 -16.65
N ALA A 111 9.76 10.85 -17.05
CA ALA A 111 9.59 11.87 -18.09
C ALA A 111 10.34 13.17 -17.77
N LYS A 112 10.43 13.54 -16.47
CA LYS A 112 11.19 14.71 -16.02
C LYS A 112 12.70 14.55 -16.19
N VAL A 113 13.19 13.31 -16.18
CA VAL A 113 14.62 12.98 -16.28
C VAL A 113 15.02 12.73 -17.74
N GLY A 114 14.09 12.24 -18.58
CA GLY A 114 14.31 11.99 -20.00
C GLY A 114 15.00 10.66 -20.29
N VAL A 115 14.74 9.64 -19.46
CA VAL A 115 15.41 8.34 -19.52
C VAL A 115 14.44 7.27 -20.03
N MET A 116 14.94 6.31 -20.81
CA MET A 116 14.14 5.18 -21.26
C MET A 116 14.18 4.07 -20.21
N TYR A 117 13.12 3.30 -20.09
CA TYR A 117 13.10 2.18 -19.16
C TYR A 117 12.29 1.00 -19.70
N THR A 118 12.57 -0.19 -19.18
CA THR A 118 11.71 -1.36 -19.31
C THR A 118 11.29 -1.84 -17.93
N MET A 119 10.06 -2.35 -17.84
CA MET A 119 9.53 -2.90 -16.60
C MET A 119 9.03 -4.31 -16.82
N THR A 120 9.25 -5.19 -15.85
CA THR A 120 8.80 -6.58 -15.86
C THR A 120 8.19 -6.91 -14.51
N THR A 121 6.97 -7.47 -14.49
CA THR A 121 6.28 -7.84 -13.26
C THR A 121 6.15 -9.36 -13.15
N GLU A 122 6.67 -9.93 -12.06
CA GLU A 122 6.58 -11.35 -11.70
C GLU A 122 5.61 -11.59 -10.53
#